data_AF-A0AAN6GY45-F1
#
_entry.id   AF-A0AAN6GY45-F1
#
_cell.length_a   1.000
_cell.length_b   1.000
_cell.length_c   1.000
_cell.angle_alpha   90.00
_cell.angle_beta   90.00
_cell.angle_gamma   90.00
#
_symmetry.space_group_name_H-M   'P 1'
#
loop_
_entity.id
_entity.type
_entity.pdbx_description
1 polymer ?
#
loop_
_entity_poly.entity_id
_entity_poly.type
_entity_poly.pdbx_seq_one_letter_code
_entity_poly.pdbx_strand_id
1 'polypeptide(L)'
;LNWAPPDCSGAGPDNQDWNVQRIDDAYTVAAAQGFKLMYSFDMSYTPASCTYPWNTTFMATMISKYASSPAAYIWNGDVVVSTYAGEGYGNSFFADLKNVMTKQGVNISLAPALTSYTATAQNQDPNAVASDMFRNYTSIDGFLN
;
A
#
# COMPACT_ATOMS: atom_id res chain seq x y z
N LEU A 1 3.31 -0.33 8.41
CA LEU A 1 2.90 1.06 8.72
C LEU A 1 1.60 1.32 7.97
N ASN A 2 0.45 1.45 8.64
CA ASN A 2 -0.81 1.85 7.99
C ASN A 2 -1.00 3.35 8.19
N TRP A 3 -1.17 4.12 7.12
CA TRP A 3 -1.27 5.58 7.20
C TRP A 3 -2.07 6.16 6.04
N ALA A 4 -2.65 7.34 6.27
CA ALA A 4 -3.51 8.06 5.34
C ALA A 4 -2.70 8.92 4.34
N PRO A 5 -3.27 9.31 3.18
CA PRO A 5 -2.60 10.20 2.25
C PRO A 5 -2.32 11.55 2.92
N PRO A 6 -1.07 12.07 2.86
CA PRO A 6 -0.67 13.22 3.65
C PRO A 6 -1.44 14.51 3.31
N ASP A 7 -1.88 14.63 2.06
CA ASP A 7 -2.50 15.85 1.51
C ASP A 7 -4.03 15.82 1.51
N CYS A 8 -4.66 14.88 2.23
CA CYS A 8 -6.11 14.69 2.13
C CYS A 8 -6.94 15.91 2.57
N SER A 9 -6.37 16.77 3.42
CA SER A 9 -6.94 18.03 3.90
C SER A 9 -6.61 19.25 3.02
N GLY A 10 -5.85 19.08 1.93
CA GLY A 10 -5.28 20.18 1.15
C GLY A 10 -4.09 20.85 1.86
N ALA A 11 -3.39 21.73 1.12
CA ALA A 11 -2.31 22.55 1.66
C ALA A 11 -2.86 23.53 2.72
N GLY A 12 -2.76 23.13 4.00
CA GLY A 12 -3.28 23.85 5.16
C GLY A 12 -2.67 23.29 6.45
N PRO A 13 -3.05 23.82 7.63
CA PRO A 13 -2.50 23.40 8.93
C PRO A 13 -2.79 21.93 9.29
N ASP A 14 -3.70 21.27 8.55
CA ASP A 14 -4.05 19.86 8.67
C ASP A 14 -3.20 18.95 7.75
N ASN A 15 -2.28 19.52 6.96
CA ASN A 15 -1.33 18.77 6.15
C ASN A 15 -0.53 17.80 7.05
N GLN A 16 -0.64 16.51 6.76
CA GLN A 16 -0.05 15.45 7.55
C GLN A 16 1.40 15.14 7.14
N ASP A 17 2.15 16.11 6.61
CA ASP A 17 3.59 16.02 6.32
C ASP A 17 4.40 15.44 7.48
N TRP A 18 3.99 15.70 8.72
CA TRP A 18 4.65 15.15 9.90
C TRP A 18 4.59 13.61 9.93
N ASN A 19 3.57 12.96 9.36
CA ASN A 19 3.49 11.50 9.25
C ASN A 19 4.60 10.96 8.34
N VAL A 20 4.95 11.67 7.27
CA VAL A 20 6.08 11.32 6.40
C VAL A 20 7.37 11.27 7.22
N GLN A 21 7.60 12.27 8.07
CA GLN A 21 8.77 12.32 8.95
C GLN A 21 8.80 11.17 9.97
N ARG A 22 7.64 10.74 10.49
CA ARG A 22 7.58 9.61 11.43
C ARG A 22 7.92 8.27 10.77
N ILE A 23 7.77 8.14 9.46
CA ILE A 23 8.20 6.95 8.71
C ILE A 23 9.73 6.85 8.72
N ASP A 24 10.44 7.97 8.57
CA ASP A 24 11.90 8.03 8.67
C ASP A 24 12.39 7.54 10.03
N ASP A 25 11.76 8.04 11.10
CA ASP A 25 12.05 7.62 12.47
C ASP A 25 11.81 6.11 12.64
N ALA A 26 10.69 5.60 12.13
CA ALA A 26 10.32 4.18 12.22
C ALA A 26 11.34 3.27 11.54
N TYR A 27 11.75 3.57 10.30
CA TYR A 27 12.76 2.78 9.59
C TYR A 27 14.14 2.84 10.26
N THR A 28 14.50 3.99 10.82
CA THR A 28 15.77 4.18 11.55
C THR A 28 15.81 3.30 12.81
N VAL A 29 14.76 3.35 13.64
CA VAL A 29 14.67 2.55 14.86
C VAL A 29 14.55 1.06 14.53
N ALA A 30 13.71 0.69 13.56
CA ALA A 30 13.55 -0.71 13.16
C ALA A 30 14.87 -1.32 12.68
N ALA A 31 15.67 -0.57 11.90
CA ALA A 31 16.98 -1.02 11.45
C ALA A 31 17.92 -1.29 12.62
N ALA A 32 17.95 -0.41 13.61
CA ALA A 32 18.78 -0.56 14.81
C ALA A 32 18.33 -1.74 15.70
N GLN A 33 17.04 -2.07 15.71
CA GLN A 33 16.47 -3.14 16.54
C GLN A 33 16.30 -4.47 15.78
N GLY A 34 16.64 -4.53 14.49
CA GLY A 34 16.47 -5.72 13.66
C GLY A 34 15.02 -6.04 13.28
N PHE A 35 14.08 -5.10 13.48
CA PHE A 35 12.70 -5.25 13.03
C PHE A 35 12.57 -5.03 11.53
N LYS A 36 11.57 -5.69 10.95
CA LYS A 36 11.18 -5.51 9.54
C LYS A 36 9.87 -4.75 9.45
N LEU A 37 9.78 -3.85 8.49
CA LEU A 37 8.62 -3.01 8.20
C LEU A 37 8.19 -3.22 6.75
N MET A 38 6.88 -3.26 6.56
CA MET A 38 6.23 -3.12 5.25
C MET A 38 5.32 -1.90 5.25
N TYR A 39 5.16 -1.30 4.08
CA TYR A 39 4.15 -0.27 3.86
C TYR A 39 2.76 -0.90 3.79
N SER A 40 1.80 -0.25 4.43
CA SER A 40 0.37 -0.48 4.25
C SER A 40 -0.26 0.90 4.00
N PHE A 41 -0.84 1.11 2.84
CA PHE A 41 -1.46 2.42 2.52
C PHE A 41 -2.95 2.37 2.80
N ASP A 42 -3.48 3.28 3.62
CA ASP A 42 -4.91 3.39 3.87
C ASP A 42 -5.60 4.02 2.65
N MET A 43 -6.11 3.18 1.78
CA MET A 43 -6.76 3.56 0.53
C MET A 43 -8.27 3.74 0.67
N SER A 44 -8.81 3.76 1.90
CA SER A 44 -10.21 4.15 2.12
C SER A 44 -10.49 5.61 1.72
N TYR A 45 -9.44 6.43 1.60
CA TYR A 45 -9.48 7.82 1.14
C TYR A 45 -9.56 7.91 -0.39
N THR A 46 -10.77 7.79 -0.92
CA THR A 46 -11.05 7.93 -2.35
C THR A 46 -11.12 9.39 -2.82
N PRO A 47 -11.10 9.68 -4.13
CA PRO A 47 -11.34 11.03 -4.65
C PRO A 47 -12.66 11.67 -4.17
N ALA A 48 -13.65 10.87 -3.77
CA ALA A 48 -14.92 11.36 -3.24
C ALA A 48 -14.79 11.94 -1.82
N SER A 49 -13.79 11.49 -1.05
CA SER A 49 -13.54 11.88 0.34
C SER A 49 -12.24 12.68 0.53
N CYS A 50 -11.46 12.85 -0.54
CA CYS A 50 -10.08 13.32 -0.48
C CYS A 50 -9.75 14.10 -1.76
N THR A 51 -9.36 15.37 -1.65
CA THR A 51 -8.95 16.17 -2.82
C THR A 51 -7.66 15.64 -3.43
N TYR A 52 -6.76 15.14 -2.60
CA TYR A 52 -5.48 14.56 -3.00
C TYR A 52 -5.37 13.13 -2.46
N PRO A 53 -6.08 12.18 -3.09
CA PRO A 53 -6.00 10.77 -2.72
C PRO A 53 -4.63 10.19 -3.09
N TRP A 54 -4.38 8.93 -2.73
CA TRP A 54 -3.15 8.25 -3.15
C TRP A 54 -2.89 8.34 -4.64
N ASN A 55 -1.64 8.60 -4.98
CA ASN A 55 -1.13 8.49 -6.34
C ASN A 55 0.11 7.59 -6.34
N THR A 56 0.29 6.86 -7.43
CA THR A 56 1.34 5.85 -7.57
C THR A 56 2.75 6.46 -7.55
N THR A 57 2.91 7.70 -7.99
CA THR A 57 4.22 8.40 -7.98
C THR A 57 4.71 8.65 -6.56
N PHE A 58 3.87 9.23 -5.71
CA PHE A 58 4.21 9.49 -4.31
C PHE A 58 4.43 8.19 -3.53
N MET A 59 3.53 7.20 -3.70
CA MET A 59 3.69 5.89 -3.08
C MET A 59 5.04 5.26 -3.49
N ALA A 60 5.38 5.32 -4.77
CA ALA A 60 6.64 4.79 -5.27
C ALA A 60 7.86 5.50 -4.67
N THR A 61 7.83 6.84 -4.57
CA THR A 61 8.89 7.60 -3.88
C THR A 61 9.09 7.13 -2.44
N MET A 62 8.01 6.92 -1.69
CA MET A 62 8.08 6.47 -0.30
C MET A 62 8.61 5.04 -0.16
N ILE A 63 8.18 4.13 -1.04
CA ILE A 63 8.64 2.74 -1.03
C ILE A 63 10.14 2.69 -1.41
N SER A 64 10.52 3.32 -2.52
CA SER A 64 11.88 3.31 -3.03
C SER A 64 12.89 3.90 -2.04
N LYS A 65 12.50 4.93 -1.27
CA LYS A 65 13.35 5.55 -0.24
C LYS A 65 13.92 4.54 0.77
N TYR A 66 13.16 3.49 1.09
CA TYR A 66 13.56 2.48 2.08
C TYR A 66 13.75 1.09 1.50
N ALA A 67 13.63 0.89 0.19
CA ALA A 67 13.72 -0.42 -0.44
C ALA A 67 15.05 -1.16 -0.13
N SER A 68 16.15 -0.44 0.04
CA SER A 68 17.46 -0.98 0.41
C SER A 68 17.74 -0.98 1.92
N SER A 69 16.80 -0.49 2.74
CA SER A 69 16.97 -0.47 4.20
C SER A 69 17.04 -1.88 4.76
N PRO A 70 17.92 -2.17 5.73
CA PRO A 70 17.89 -3.45 6.44
C PRO A 70 16.58 -3.66 7.21
N ALA A 71 15.77 -2.62 7.42
CA ALA A 71 14.44 -2.73 8.00
C ALA A 71 13.32 -2.97 6.97
N ALA A 72 13.59 -2.94 5.66
CA ALA A 72 12.57 -3.31 4.67
C ALA A 72 12.25 -4.80 4.76
N TYR A 73 10.96 -5.13 4.78
CA TYR A 73 10.52 -6.51 4.64
C TYR A 73 10.56 -6.92 3.16
N ILE A 74 11.46 -7.86 2.86
CA ILE A 74 11.69 -8.39 1.52
C ILE A 74 11.21 -9.84 1.47
N TRP A 75 10.43 -10.18 0.46
CA TRP A 75 10.00 -11.55 0.20
C TRP A 75 10.28 -11.90 -1.26
N ASN A 76 10.96 -13.03 -1.49
CA ASN A 76 11.40 -13.46 -2.82
C ASN A 76 12.19 -12.40 -3.64
N GLY A 77 12.90 -11.50 -2.95
CA GLY A 77 13.68 -10.43 -3.58
C GLY A 77 12.91 -9.12 -3.80
N ASP A 78 11.60 -9.10 -3.53
CA ASP A 78 10.76 -7.93 -3.74
C ASP A 78 10.35 -7.28 -2.42
N VAL A 79 10.20 -5.95 -2.43
CA VAL A 79 9.67 -5.22 -1.27
C VAL A 79 8.20 -5.54 -1.12
N VAL A 80 7.80 -6.05 0.05
CA VAL A 80 6.38 -6.34 0.30
C VAL A 80 5.65 -5.05 0.62
N VAL A 81 4.52 -4.85 -0.07
CA VAL A 81 3.65 -3.70 0.10
C VAL A 81 2.21 -4.18 0.22
N SER A 82 1.48 -3.60 1.16
CA SER A 82 0.06 -3.84 1.37
C SER A 82 -0.72 -2.53 1.30
N THR A 83 -2.04 -2.65 1.34
CA THR A 83 -2.99 -1.53 1.38
C THR A 83 -4.20 -1.93 2.20
N TYR A 84 -4.99 -0.97 2.64
CA TYR A 84 -6.28 -1.18 3.29
C TYR A 84 -7.38 -0.51 2.45
N ALA A 85 -8.48 -1.22 2.17
CA ALA A 85 -9.66 -0.70 1.47
C ALA A 85 -9.38 -0.02 0.11
N GLY A 86 -8.58 -0.67 -0.75
CA GLY A 86 -8.12 -0.11 -2.03
C GLY A 86 -9.00 -0.38 -3.25
N GLU A 87 -10.14 -1.04 -3.10
CA GLU A 87 -10.97 -1.48 -4.23
C GLU A 87 -11.46 -0.33 -5.11
N GLY A 88 -11.71 0.84 -4.50
CA GLY A 88 -12.15 2.04 -5.23
C GLY A 88 -11.14 2.57 -6.25
N TYR A 89 -9.87 2.17 -6.14
CA TYR A 89 -8.82 2.52 -7.11
C TYR A 89 -8.71 1.51 -8.25
N GLY A 90 -9.21 0.29 -8.04
CA GLY A 90 -9.22 -0.80 -9.02
C GLY A 90 -7.85 -1.39 -9.35
N ASN A 91 -7.87 -2.50 -10.09
CA ASN A 91 -6.68 -3.28 -10.47
C ASN A 91 -5.63 -2.48 -11.27
N SER A 92 -6.08 -1.54 -12.10
CA SER A 92 -5.18 -0.72 -12.93
C SER A 92 -4.25 0.16 -12.10
N PHE A 93 -4.68 0.61 -10.92
CA PHE A 93 -3.84 1.41 -10.04
C PHE A 93 -2.69 0.59 -9.46
N PHE A 94 -2.97 -0.64 -9.03
CA PHE A 94 -1.95 -1.58 -8.56
C PHE A 94 -0.96 -1.97 -9.66
N ALA A 95 -1.46 -2.20 -10.88
CA ALA A 95 -0.62 -2.43 -12.06
C ALA A 95 0.28 -1.21 -12.36
N ASP A 96 -0.25 0.00 -12.29
CA ASP A 96 0.53 1.22 -12.49
C ASP A 96 1.59 1.41 -11.41
N LEU A 97 1.27 1.18 -10.14
CA LEU A 97 2.24 1.25 -9.05
C LEU A 97 3.42 0.30 -9.29
N LYS A 98 3.16 -0.96 -9.67
CA LYS A 98 4.22 -1.90 -10.06
C LYS A 98 5.07 -1.37 -11.21
N ASN A 99 4.44 -0.83 -12.25
CA ASN A 99 5.16 -0.26 -13.40
C ASN A 99 6.05 0.93 -13.01
N VAL A 100 5.56 1.84 -12.17
CA VAL A 100 6.34 2.99 -11.67
C VAL A 100 7.53 2.49 -10.83
N MET A 101 7.30 1.53 -9.95
CA MET A 101 8.35 0.93 -9.11
C MET A 101 9.45 0.26 -9.94
N THR A 102 9.08 -0.58 -10.91
CA THR A 102 10.04 -1.22 -11.80
C THR A 102 10.87 -0.21 -12.59
N LYS A 103 10.26 0.91 -13.04
CA LYS A 103 10.99 2.01 -13.69
C LYS A 103 11.99 2.71 -12.75
N GLN A 104 11.74 2.68 -11.44
CA GLN A 104 12.65 3.19 -10.41
C GLN A 104 13.71 2.14 -9.98
N GLY A 105 13.70 0.94 -10.59
CA GLY A 105 14.64 -0.12 -10.27
C GLY A 105 14.33 -0.89 -8.98
N VAL A 106 13.10 -0.77 -8.47
CA VAL A 106 12.65 -1.49 -7.28
C VAL A 106 11.46 -2.36 -7.65
N ASN A 107 11.50 -3.65 -7.34
CA ASN A 107 10.35 -4.53 -7.51
C ASN A 107 9.56 -4.63 -6.21
N ILE A 108 8.24 -4.78 -6.35
CA ILE A 108 7.33 -4.92 -5.21
C ILE A 108 6.46 -6.16 -5.35
N SER A 109 6.15 -6.78 -4.21
CA SER A 109 5.10 -7.78 -4.07
C SER A 109 3.89 -7.13 -3.40
N LEU A 110 2.76 -7.06 -4.10
CA LEU A 110 1.53 -6.43 -3.63
C LEU A 110 0.60 -7.45 -2.99
N ALA A 111 0.30 -7.27 -1.70
CA ALA A 111 -0.67 -8.06 -0.94
C ALA A 111 -1.72 -7.13 -0.28
N PRO A 112 -2.67 -6.58 -1.04
CA PRO A 112 -3.65 -5.64 -0.50
C PRO A 112 -4.69 -6.33 0.39
N ALA A 113 -5.24 -5.57 1.33
CA ALA A 113 -6.44 -5.92 2.08
C ALA A 113 -7.68 -5.33 1.39
N LEU A 114 -8.29 -6.15 0.53
CA LEU A 114 -9.52 -5.82 -0.20
C LEU A 114 -10.74 -6.15 0.67
N THR A 115 -11.03 -5.22 1.59
CA THR A 115 -12.00 -5.39 2.69
C THR A 115 -13.43 -5.75 2.26
N SER A 116 -13.88 -5.30 1.09
CA SER A 116 -15.21 -5.63 0.56
C SER A 116 -15.33 -7.11 0.19
N TYR A 117 -14.25 -7.74 -0.30
CA TYR A 117 -14.21 -9.18 -0.53
C TYR A 117 -14.25 -9.94 0.80
N THR A 118 -13.47 -9.52 1.80
CA THR A 118 -13.54 -10.11 3.15
C THR A 118 -14.94 -10.02 3.74
N ALA A 119 -15.56 -8.84 3.67
CA ALA A 119 -16.91 -8.62 4.20
C ALA A 119 -17.97 -9.46 3.47
N THR A 120 -17.85 -9.57 2.15
CA THR A 120 -18.75 -10.40 1.32
C THR A 120 -18.59 -11.89 1.67
N ALA A 121 -17.36 -12.36 1.87
CA ALA A 121 -17.06 -13.75 2.22
C ALA A 121 -17.63 -14.16 3.60
N GLN A 122 -17.98 -13.22 4.49
CA GLN A 122 -18.66 -13.53 5.75
C GLN A 122 -20.10 -14.03 5.53
N ASN A 123 -20.71 -13.70 4.38
CA ASN A 123 -22.13 -13.97 4.10
C ASN A 123 -22.36 -14.77 2.81
N GLN A 124 -21.29 -15.10 2.08
CA GLN A 124 -21.32 -15.83 0.80
C GLN A 124 -20.25 -16.93 0.79
N ASP A 125 -20.22 -17.79 -0.24
CA ASP A 125 -19.18 -18.81 -0.37
C ASP A 125 -17.78 -18.16 -0.47
N PRO A 126 -16.91 -18.34 0.54
CA PRO A 126 -15.60 -17.69 0.57
C PRO A 126 -14.71 -18.12 -0.59
N ASN A 127 -14.84 -19.35 -1.12
CA ASN A 127 -14.03 -19.81 -2.24
C ASN A 127 -14.41 -19.11 -3.54
N ALA A 128 -15.71 -18.90 -3.77
CA ALA A 128 -16.20 -18.15 -4.92
C ALA A 128 -15.76 -16.67 -4.84
N VAL A 129 -15.89 -16.05 -3.67
CA VAL A 129 -15.49 -14.65 -3.44
C VAL A 129 -13.97 -14.47 -3.65
N ALA A 130 -13.15 -15.37 -3.11
CA ALA A 130 -11.70 -15.35 -3.33
C ALA A 130 -11.32 -15.55 -4.81
N SER A 131 -11.99 -16.47 -5.51
CA SER A 131 -11.77 -16.69 -6.95
C SER A 131 -12.10 -15.45 -7.77
N ASP A 132 -13.21 -14.79 -7.45
CA ASP A 132 -13.60 -13.53 -8.08
C ASP A 132 -12.63 -12.38 -7.78
N MET A 133 -12.07 -12.33 -6.57
CA MET A 133 -11.03 -11.37 -6.20
C MET A 133 -9.79 -11.53 -7.08
N PHE A 134 -9.22 -12.73 -7.15
CA PHE A 134 -8.02 -12.98 -7.96
C PHE A 134 -8.28 -12.79 -9.47
N ARG A 135 -9.51 -13.04 -9.94
CA ARG A 135 -9.91 -12.73 -11.32
C ARG A 135 -9.96 -11.24 -11.60
N ASN A 136 -10.46 -10.44 -10.64
CA ASN A 136 -10.63 -8.99 -10.82
C ASN A 136 -9.33 -8.22 -10.56
N TYR A 137 -8.45 -8.73 -9.70
CA TYR A 137 -7.20 -8.09 -9.29
C TYR A 137 -5.97 -8.88 -9.75
N THR A 138 -5.81 -9.00 -11.06
CA THR A 138 -4.70 -9.77 -11.68
C THR A 138 -3.31 -9.19 -11.43
N SER A 139 -3.19 -7.96 -10.93
CA SER A 139 -1.91 -7.30 -10.66
C SER A 139 -1.40 -7.49 -9.24
N ILE A 140 -2.14 -8.17 -8.35
CA ILE A 140 -1.71 -8.45 -6.97
C ILE A 140 -0.99 -9.79 -6.90
N ASP A 141 -0.07 -9.95 -5.95
CA ASP A 141 0.73 -11.17 -5.76
C ASP A 141 0.27 -12.00 -4.54
N GLY A 142 -0.60 -11.41 -3.73
CA GLY A 142 -1.15 -12.04 -2.55
C GLY A 142 -2.32 -11.25 -2.00
N PHE A 143 -2.70 -11.56 -0.77
CA PHE A 143 -3.83 -10.96 -0.07
C PHE A 143 -3.50 -10.84 1.41
N LEU A 144 -3.92 -9.74 2.03
CA LEU A 144 -3.83 -9.52 3.47
C LEU A 144 -5.25 -9.43 4.04
N ASN A 145 -5.53 -10.16 5.12
CA ASN A 145 -6.81 -10.11 5.83
C ASN A 145 -6.72 -9.24 7.08
#